data_AF-A0A3C1QSD5-F1
#
_entry.id   AF-A0A3C1QSD5-F1
#
_cell.length_a   1.000
_cell.length_b   1.000
_cell.length_c   1.000
_cell.angle_alpha   90.00
_cell.angle_beta   90.00
_cell.angle_gamma   90.00
#
_symmetry.space_group_name_H-M   'P 1'
#
loop_
_entity.id
_entity.type
_entity.pdbx_description
1 polymer ?
#
loop_
_entity_poly.entity_id
_entity_poly.type
_entity_poly.pdbx_seq_one_letter_code
_entity_poly.pdbx_strand_id
1 'polypeptide(L)'
;MPRLGKVSADRSVAGDRYPEVGPTAPMRTRFVLRFRDRSHGGESIVGSFAVSMTLLLAALGGETGRTSSVTDHVDLVEINHFCDDYGRAILHQMIFYDWCPETGRYQVRDWQPLRKDYQFPTRDWRTNRHVAVWFDKGVKRIVEADLVRETWTQHDPELIERNYLAPDERGGLSPLGRVGIVGR
;
A
#
# COMPACT_ATOMS: atom_id res chain seq x y z
N MET A 1 12.69 -39.68 -46.57
CA MET A 1 13.60 -40.29 -45.58
C MET A 1 15.04 -39.96 -45.99
N PRO A 2 15.90 -39.47 -45.07
CA PRO A 2 16.30 -40.25 -43.90
C PRO A 2 16.25 -39.54 -42.53
N ARG A 3 16.01 -40.39 -41.52
CA ARG A 3 16.47 -40.44 -40.12
C ARG A 3 16.08 -39.33 -39.13
N LEU A 4 15.03 -39.67 -38.36
CA LEU A 4 14.87 -39.35 -36.95
C LEU A 4 16.15 -39.64 -36.15
N GLY A 5 16.58 -38.66 -35.35
CA GLY A 5 17.38 -38.88 -34.15
C GLY A 5 16.52 -38.62 -32.92
N LYS A 6 16.24 -39.67 -32.13
CA LYS A 6 15.79 -39.54 -30.74
C LYS A 6 17.03 -39.41 -29.86
N VAL A 7 17.07 -38.41 -28.97
CA VAL A 7 17.93 -38.36 -27.78
C VAL A 7 17.07 -37.73 -26.68
N SER A 8 16.39 -38.54 -25.87
CA SER A 8 16.78 -38.99 -24.52
C SER A 8 17.01 -37.85 -23.53
N ALA A 9 16.10 -37.77 -22.55
CA ALA A 9 16.21 -36.94 -21.36
C ALA A 9 17.35 -37.43 -20.46
N ASP A 10 18.10 -36.50 -19.86
CA ASP A 10 18.50 -36.61 -18.46
C ASP A 10 18.96 -35.25 -17.87
N ARG A 11 18.62 -35.08 -16.59
CA ARG A 11 19.25 -34.22 -15.55
C ARG A 11 19.22 -32.68 -15.61
N SER A 12 18.29 -32.16 -14.81
CA SER A 12 18.55 -31.32 -13.62
C SER A 12 19.69 -30.29 -13.68
N VAL A 13 19.32 -29.02 -13.73
CA VAL A 13 20.08 -27.90 -13.16
C VAL A 13 19.03 -27.00 -12.48
N ALA A 14 18.77 -27.26 -11.20
CA ALA A 14 19.27 -26.46 -10.08
C ALA A 14 18.77 -25.01 -10.16
N GLY A 15 17.68 -24.74 -9.43
CA GLY A 15 17.19 -23.39 -9.19
C GLY A 15 18.18 -22.65 -8.29
N ASP A 16 18.71 -21.55 -8.81
CA ASP A 16 19.50 -20.61 -8.03
C ASP A 16 18.55 -19.80 -7.13
N ARG A 17 18.53 -20.20 -5.86
CA ARG A 17 17.98 -19.44 -4.74
C ARG A 17 18.83 -18.19 -4.54
N TYR A 18 18.21 -17.02 -4.65
CA TYR A 18 18.77 -15.79 -4.09
C TYR A 18 18.88 -15.91 -2.56
N PRO A 19 19.92 -15.32 -1.92
CA PRO A 19 20.20 -15.53 -0.51
C PRO A 19 19.11 -14.94 0.38
N GLU A 20 18.64 -15.75 1.35
CA GLU A 20 17.75 -15.30 2.42
C GLU A 20 18.43 -14.21 3.26
N VAL A 21 17.87 -13.00 3.22
CA VAL A 21 18.17 -11.95 4.17
C VAL A 21 17.37 -12.24 5.42
N GLY A 22 18.03 -12.81 6.43
CA GLY A 22 17.42 -13.11 7.73
C GLY A 22 16.89 -11.85 8.44
N PRO A 23 15.89 -12.00 9.33
CA PRO A 23 15.26 -10.86 9.99
C PRO A 23 16.19 -10.26 11.05
N THR A 24 16.66 -9.03 10.82
CA THR A 24 17.23 -8.19 11.88
C THR A 24 16.09 -7.59 12.70
N ALA A 25 15.88 -8.20 13.87
CA ALA A 25 14.93 -7.75 14.88
C ALA A 25 15.23 -6.32 15.37
N PRO A 26 14.24 -5.41 15.43
CA PRO A 26 14.37 -4.21 16.24
C PRO A 26 14.17 -4.52 17.73
N MET A 27 15.23 -4.22 18.48
CA MET A 27 15.35 -3.97 19.91
C MET A 27 14.02 -3.79 20.68
N ARG A 28 13.72 -4.76 21.55
CA ARG A 28 12.76 -4.59 22.66
C ARG A 28 13.36 -3.64 23.69
N THR A 29 12.88 -2.40 23.73
CA THR A 29 13.10 -1.50 24.86
C THR A 29 12.34 -2.01 26.08
N ARG A 30 13.07 -2.55 27.07
CA ARG A 30 12.53 -2.98 28.36
C ARG A 30 12.76 -1.85 29.36
N PHE A 31 11.73 -1.03 29.62
CA PHE A 31 11.76 -0.15 30.78
C PHE A 31 11.43 -0.97 32.02
N VAL A 32 12.43 -1.16 32.89
CA VAL A 32 12.22 -1.68 34.25
C VAL A 32 12.01 -0.47 35.17
N LEU A 33 10.75 -0.13 35.45
CA LEU A 33 10.44 0.81 36.53
C LEU A 33 10.52 0.06 37.86
N ARG A 34 11.63 0.26 38.60
CA ARG A 34 11.68 -0.10 40.02
C ARG A 34 11.05 1.04 40.81
N PHE A 35 9.82 0.84 41.28
CA PHE A 35 9.27 1.66 42.34
C PHE A 35 9.89 1.22 43.66
N ARG A 36 10.64 2.13 44.27
CA ARG A 36 11.17 2.00 45.63
C ARG A 36 10.10 2.53 46.57
N ASP A 37 9.50 1.62 47.32
CA ASP A 37 8.58 1.92 48.41
C ASP A 37 9.31 2.77 49.46
N ARG A 38 8.72 3.92 49.79
CA ARG A 38 9.03 4.69 50.98
C ARG A 38 7.68 5.14 51.54
N SER A 39 7.24 4.39 52.53
CA SER A 39 6.19 4.71 53.50
C SER A 39 6.50 6.00 54.28
N HIS A 40 5.57 6.38 55.17
CA HIS A 40 5.36 7.65 55.90
C HIS A 40 4.41 8.55 55.11
N GLY A 41 3.16 8.78 55.48
CA GLY A 41 2.48 8.73 56.78
C GLY A 41 1.63 10.00 56.88
N GLY A 42 0.38 9.89 57.35
CA GLY A 42 -0.37 11.06 57.81
C GLY A 42 -1.45 11.62 56.88
N GLU A 43 -2.69 11.27 57.23
CA GLU A 43 -3.86 12.15 57.35
C GLU A 43 -4.68 12.61 56.12
N SER A 44 -5.98 12.63 56.41
CA SER A 44 -7.17 12.80 55.57
C SER A 44 -7.27 14.13 54.84
N ILE A 45 -7.97 14.14 53.70
CA ILE A 45 -9.09 15.06 53.40
C ILE A 45 -10.00 14.37 52.38
N VAL A 46 -11.19 13.96 52.83
CA VAL A 46 -12.33 13.66 51.98
C VAL A 46 -12.93 15.01 51.59
N GLY A 47 -12.79 15.43 50.34
CA GLY A 47 -13.27 16.74 49.91
C GLY A 47 -13.21 16.96 48.40
N SER A 48 -14.35 16.76 47.74
CA SER A 48 -14.86 17.58 46.63
C SER A 48 -13.92 17.88 45.43
N PHE A 49 -13.84 16.95 44.48
CA PHE A 49 -13.35 17.23 43.10
C PHE A 49 -14.25 16.60 42.01
N ALA A 50 -15.50 16.26 42.31
CA ALA A 50 -16.34 15.49 41.39
C ALA A 50 -17.11 16.34 40.35
N VAL A 51 -17.08 17.68 40.39
CA VAL A 51 -17.91 18.52 39.50
C VAL A 51 -17.11 19.30 38.45
N SER A 52 -15.78 19.41 38.57
CA SER A 52 -14.97 20.15 37.58
C SER A 52 -14.23 19.29 36.56
N MET A 53 -14.20 17.97 36.70
CA MET A 53 -13.57 17.08 35.69
C MET A 53 -14.50 16.79 34.50
N THR A 54 -15.81 16.92 34.68
CA THR A 54 -16.78 16.57 33.63
C THR A 54 -16.86 17.64 32.54
N LEU A 55 -16.53 18.90 32.84
CA LEU A 55 -16.55 19.98 31.84
C LEU A 55 -15.27 20.08 30.98
N LEU A 56 -14.16 19.44 31.39
CA LEU A 56 -12.93 19.45 30.60
C LEU A 56 -12.93 18.39 29.47
N LEU A 57 -13.81 17.38 29.55
CA LEU A 57 -13.94 16.34 28.53
C LEU A 57 -14.86 16.74 27.36
N ALA A 58 -15.68 17.78 27.52
CA ALA A 58 -16.56 18.27 26.45
C ALA A 58 -15.84 19.15 25.41
N ALA A 59 -14.64 19.65 25.72
CA ALA A 59 -13.84 20.49 24.81
C ALA A 59 -12.88 19.70 23.90
N LEU A 60 -12.79 18.36 24.07
CA LEU A 60 -12.11 17.45 23.16
C LEU A 60 -13.08 16.81 22.15
N GLY A 61 -14.23 17.45 21.91
CA GLY A 61 -15.00 17.25 20.69
C GLY A 61 -14.22 17.81 19.51
N GLY A 62 -13.04 17.23 19.24
CA GLY A 62 -12.28 17.49 18.04
C GLY A 62 -13.24 17.31 16.88
N GLU A 63 -13.38 18.36 16.08
CA GLU A 63 -14.01 18.30 14.79
C GLU A 63 -13.45 17.04 14.12
N THR A 64 -14.28 16.02 13.99
CA THR A 64 -13.97 14.91 13.09
C THR A 64 -14.07 15.51 11.71
N GLY A 65 -13.05 16.29 11.34
CA GLY A 65 -12.87 16.79 10.00
C GLY A 65 -12.97 15.57 9.13
N ARG A 66 -14.09 15.42 8.42
CA ARG A 66 -14.32 14.33 7.49
C ARG A 66 -13.14 14.39 6.53
N THR A 67 -12.15 13.52 6.73
CA THR A 67 -11.09 13.36 5.75
C THR A 67 -11.78 12.74 4.55
N SER A 68 -11.97 13.56 3.51
CA SER A 68 -12.54 13.09 2.27
C SER A 68 -11.71 11.91 1.78
N SER A 69 -12.37 10.79 1.50
CA SER A 69 -11.74 9.61 0.92
C SER A 69 -12.41 9.21 -0.38
N VAL A 70 -11.62 8.75 -1.33
CA VAL A 70 -12.08 8.14 -2.58
C VAL A 70 -11.58 6.71 -2.61
N THR A 71 -12.48 5.76 -2.87
CA THR A 71 -12.16 4.34 -2.99
C THR A 71 -12.44 3.87 -4.40
N ASP A 72 -11.44 3.23 -5.01
CA ASP A 72 -11.57 2.54 -6.30
C ASP A 72 -11.32 1.05 -6.10
N HIS A 73 -11.91 0.22 -6.98
CA HIS A 73 -11.60 -1.20 -7.11
C HIS A 73 -11.04 -1.46 -8.50
N VAL A 74 -10.01 -2.32 -8.56
CA VAL A 74 -9.32 -2.77 -9.77
C VAL A 74 -9.03 -4.27 -9.68
N ASP A 75 -8.80 -4.93 -10.79
CA ASP A 75 -8.55 -6.37 -10.78
C ASP A 75 -7.11 -6.73 -10.36
N LEU A 76 -6.14 -5.92 -10.76
CA LEU A 76 -4.72 -6.16 -10.50
C LEU A 76 -3.96 -4.86 -10.20
N VAL A 77 -3.12 -4.90 -9.17
CA VAL A 77 -2.07 -3.90 -8.94
C VAL A 77 -0.71 -4.52 -9.26
N GLU A 78 0.07 -3.85 -10.09
CA GLU A 78 1.47 -4.18 -10.31
C GLU A 78 2.37 -3.19 -9.59
N ILE A 79 3.26 -3.70 -8.74
CA ILE A 79 4.40 -2.96 -8.20
C ILE A 79 5.54 -3.13 -9.21
N ASN A 80 5.79 -2.09 -10.00
CA ASN A 80 6.82 -2.11 -11.03
C ASN A 80 8.07 -1.34 -10.58
N HIS A 81 9.21 -1.98 -10.78
CA HIS A 81 10.54 -1.44 -10.58
C HIS A 81 11.15 -1.23 -11.98
N PHE A 82 11.00 -0.03 -12.52
CA PHE A 82 11.60 0.33 -13.80
C PHE A 82 13.10 0.58 -13.59
N CYS A 83 13.92 -0.22 -14.25
CA CYS A 83 15.37 -0.27 -14.13
C CYS A 83 16.10 0.32 -15.33
N ASP A 84 17.31 0.81 -15.10
CA ASP A 84 18.27 1.14 -16.15
C ASP A 84 18.95 -0.10 -16.76
N ASP A 85 19.85 0.12 -17.73
CA ASP A 85 20.62 -0.94 -18.39
C ASP A 85 21.55 -1.71 -17.45
N TYR A 86 21.81 -1.19 -16.25
CA TYR A 86 22.63 -1.81 -15.22
C TYR A 86 21.79 -2.53 -14.14
N GLY A 87 20.47 -2.59 -14.31
CA GLY A 87 19.54 -3.24 -13.38
C GLY A 87 19.23 -2.42 -12.13
N ARG A 88 19.57 -1.12 -12.10
CA ARG A 88 19.24 -0.25 -10.98
C ARG A 88 17.85 0.33 -11.18
N ALA A 89 16.97 0.20 -10.19
CA ALA A 89 15.65 0.82 -10.25
C ALA A 89 15.77 2.35 -10.27
N ILE A 90 15.25 2.97 -11.33
CA ILE A 90 15.18 4.41 -11.54
C ILE A 90 13.80 4.99 -11.21
N LEU A 91 12.75 4.15 -11.26
CA LEU A 91 11.40 4.51 -10.86
C LEU A 91 10.71 3.31 -10.22
N HIS A 92 10.01 3.56 -9.11
CA HIS A 92 9.05 2.64 -8.53
C HIS A 92 7.64 3.18 -8.75
N GLN A 93 6.75 2.33 -9.23
CA GLN A 93 5.38 2.73 -9.52
C GLN A 93 4.40 1.61 -9.20
N MET A 94 3.17 2.01 -8.87
CA MET A 94 2.02 1.13 -8.88
C MET A 94 1.26 1.36 -10.19
N ILE A 95 0.97 0.30 -10.91
CA ILE A 95 0.16 0.31 -12.13
C ILE A 95 -1.13 -0.44 -11.84
N PHE A 96 -2.26 0.17 -12.18
CA PHE A 96 -3.59 -0.35 -11.89
C PHE A 96 -4.22 -0.91 -13.17
N TYR A 97 -4.76 -2.12 -13.10
CA TYR A 97 -5.35 -2.79 -14.26
C TYR A 97 -6.76 -3.28 -13.99
N ASP A 98 -7.58 -3.18 -15.04
CA ASP A 98 -8.86 -3.89 -15.13
C ASP A 98 -8.74 -5.02 -16.18
N TRP A 99 -9.40 -6.13 -15.94
CA TRP A 99 -9.55 -7.24 -16.88
C TRP A 99 -10.60 -6.88 -17.91
N CYS A 100 -10.21 -6.84 -19.17
CA CYS A 100 -11.15 -6.66 -20.27
C CYS A 100 -11.57 -8.04 -20.81
N PRO A 101 -12.83 -8.47 -20.62
CA PRO A 101 -13.30 -9.77 -21.12
C PRO A 101 -13.35 -9.82 -22.65
N GLU A 102 -13.59 -8.69 -23.31
CA GLU A 102 -13.70 -8.58 -24.77
C GLU A 102 -12.36 -8.84 -25.47
N THR A 103 -11.26 -8.38 -24.86
CA THR A 103 -9.91 -8.55 -25.40
C THR A 103 -9.12 -9.65 -24.71
N GLY A 104 -9.66 -10.23 -23.63
CA GLY A 104 -9.03 -11.31 -22.86
C GLY A 104 -7.69 -10.91 -22.24
N ARG A 105 -7.52 -9.64 -21.87
CA ARG A 105 -6.27 -9.12 -21.30
C ARG A 105 -6.52 -8.06 -20.24
N TYR A 106 -5.54 -7.89 -19.36
CA TYR A 106 -5.47 -6.74 -18.46
C TYR A 106 -5.15 -5.47 -19.25
N GLN A 107 -5.89 -4.40 -18.99
CA GLN A 107 -5.68 -3.08 -19.58
C GLN A 107 -5.34 -2.09 -18.47
N VAL A 108 -4.34 -1.24 -18.71
CA VAL A 108 -3.95 -0.22 -17.73
C VAL A 108 -5.09 0.78 -17.59
N ARG A 109 -5.47 1.04 -16.34
CA ARG A 109 -6.44 2.06 -15.96
C ARG A 109 -5.77 3.36 -15.57
N ASP A 110 -4.74 3.28 -14.72
CA ASP A 110 -4.00 4.43 -14.20
C ASP A 110 -2.68 3.97 -13.57
N TRP A 111 -1.86 4.92 -13.09
CA TRP A 111 -0.64 4.62 -12.36
C TRP A 111 -0.32 5.67 -11.30
N GLN A 112 0.48 5.30 -10.30
CA GLN A 112 0.87 6.15 -9.19
C GLN A 112 2.35 5.93 -8.83
N PRO A 113 3.18 7.00 -8.74
CA PRO A 113 4.53 6.88 -8.22
C PRO A 113 4.54 6.31 -6.80
N LEU A 114 5.41 5.32 -6.58
CA LEU A 114 5.58 4.62 -5.30
C LEU A 114 6.84 5.16 -4.59
N ARG A 115 6.63 6.00 -3.58
CA ARG A 115 7.72 6.77 -2.91
C ARG A 115 7.83 6.48 -1.42
N LYS A 116 6.81 5.91 -0.81
CA LYS A 116 6.72 5.69 0.64
C LYS A 116 6.22 4.28 0.90
N ASP A 117 6.80 3.64 1.91
CA ASP A 117 6.51 2.24 2.25
C ASP A 117 5.02 2.01 2.57
N TYR A 118 4.34 3.00 3.14
CA TYR A 118 2.90 2.91 3.45
C TYR A 118 2.00 2.81 2.22
N GLN A 119 2.51 3.17 1.03
CA GLN A 119 1.74 3.13 -0.21
C GLN A 119 1.67 1.72 -0.78
N PHE A 120 2.58 0.82 -0.39
CA PHE A 120 2.58 -0.56 -0.87
C PHE A 120 1.26 -1.26 -0.51
N PRO A 121 0.65 -2.01 -1.45
CA PRO A 121 -0.56 -2.76 -1.17
C PRO A 121 -0.37 -3.74 -0.02
N THR A 122 -1.27 -3.68 0.97
CA THR A 122 -1.29 -4.63 2.09
C THR A 122 -2.54 -5.51 2.02
N ARG A 123 -2.46 -6.76 2.48
CA ARG A 123 -3.63 -7.66 2.48
C ARG A 123 -4.60 -7.26 3.60
N ASP A 124 -5.84 -6.91 3.24
CA ASP A 124 -6.96 -6.85 4.19
C ASP A 124 -7.59 -8.24 4.31
N TRP A 125 -7.40 -8.87 5.47
CA TRP A 125 -7.88 -10.22 5.75
C TRP A 125 -9.41 -10.31 5.88
N ARG A 126 -10.10 -9.21 6.17
CA ARG A 126 -11.57 -9.20 6.31
C ARG A 126 -12.27 -9.26 4.95
N THR A 127 -11.71 -8.54 3.97
CA THR A 127 -12.25 -8.48 2.60
C THR A 127 -11.53 -9.42 1.64
N ASN A 128 -10.41 -9.99 2.07
CA ASN A 128 -9.53 -10.82 1.26
C ASN A 128 -9.00 -10.11 0.01
N ARG A 129 -8.81 -8.79 0.10
CA ARG A 129 -8.30 -7.92 -0.97
C ARG A 129 -6.96 -7.30 -0.61
N HIS A 130 -6.22 -6.83 -1.61
CA HIS A 130 -5.04 -6.00 -1.41
C HIS A 130 -5.45 -4.53 -1.43
N VAL A 131 -4.93 -3.73 -0.50
CA VAL A 131 -5.33 -2.34 -0.31
C VAL A 131 -4.11 -1.44 -0.36
N ALA A 132 -4.07 -0.54 -1.34
CA ALA A 132 -3.10 0.54 -1.45
C ALA A 132 -3.72 1.85 -0.96
N VAL A 133 -2.96 2.64 -0.20
CA VAL A 133 -3.45 3.89 0.40
C VAL A 133 -2.45 5.01 0.22
N TRP A 134 -2.91 6.16 -0.25
CA TRP A 134 -2.10 7.38 -0.29
C TRP A 134 -2.95 8.64 -0.17
N PHE A 135 -2.28 9.79 -0.07
CA PHE A 135 -2.96 11.09 -0.11
C PHE A 135 -2.66 11.76 -1.45
N ASP A 136 -3.72 12.17 -2.14
CA ASP A 136 -3.66 12.95 -3.37
C ASP A 136 -4.44 14.26 -3.13
N LYS A 137 -3.71 15.39 -3.22
CA LYS A 137 -4.25 16.74 -2.95
C LYS A 137 -5.04 16.85 -1.62
N GLY A 138 -4.59 16.15 -0.58
CA GLY A 138 -5.23 16.14 0.75
C GLY A 138 -6.40 15.17 0.88
N VAL A 139 -6.80 14.47 -0.18
CA VAL A 139 -7.82 13.43 -0.18
C VAL A 139 -7.16 12.08 0.05
N LYS A 140 -7.72 11.25 0.93
CA LYS A 140 -7.25 9.87 1.14
C LYS A 140 -7.75 9.01 -0.01
N ARG A 141 -6.85 8.54 -0.87
CA ARG A 141 -7.17 7.58 -1.92
C ARG A 141 -6.92 6.16 -1.41
N ILE A 142 -7.88 5.28 -1.69
CA ILE A 142 -7.85 3.86 -1.36
C ILE A 142 -8.09 3.12 -2.67
N VAL A 143 -7.18 2.21 -3.02
CA VAL A 143 -7.40 1.29 -4.15
C VAL A 143 -7.41 -0.13 -3.61
N GLU A 144 -8.51 -0.83 -3.84
CA GLU A 144 -8.67 -2.24 -3.53
C GLU A 144 -8.42 -3.07 -4.79
N ALA A 145 -7.65 -4.15 -4.66
CA ALA A 145 -7.33 -5.04 -5.75
C ALA A 145 -7.49 -6.51 -5.38
N ASP A 146 -7.91 -7.32 -6.34
CA ASP A 146 -8.05 -8.77 -6.13
C ASP A 146 -6.69 -9.47 -6.18
N LEU A 147 -5.79 -8.99 -7.07
CA LEU A 147 -4.45 -9.51 -7.26
C LEU A 147 -3.37 -8.44 -7.11
N VAL A 148 -2.17 -8.86 -6.70
CA VAL A 148 -0.96 -8.05 -6.73
C VAL A 148 0.15 -8.84 -7.41
N ARG A 149 0.94 -8.17 -8.26
CA ARG A 149 2.20 -8.71 -8.80
C ARG A 149 3.32 -7.71 -8.61
N GLU A 150 4.55 -8.22 -8.55
CA GLU A 150 5.76 -7.40 -8.53
C GLU A 150 6.60 -7.71 -9.77
N THR A 151 7.13 -6.68 -10.42
CA THR A 151 7.89 -6.80 -11.67
C THR A 151 9.12 -5.90 -11.66
N TRP A 152 10.16 -6.37 -12.34
CA TRP A 152 11.40 -5.62 -12.55
C TRP A 152 11.65 -5.57 -14.05
N THR A 153 11.61 -4.37 -14.63
CA THR A 153 11.57 -4.20 -16.09
C THR A 153 12.54 -3.12 -16.54
N GLN A 154 13.11 -3.26 -17.74
CA GLN A 154 13.92 -2.21 -18.38
C GLN A 154 13.08 -1.28 -19.28
N HIS A 155 11.77 -1.45 -19.26
CA HIS A 155 10.80 -0.63 -19.97
C HIS A 155 9.67 -0.30 -19.01
N ASP A 156 8.97 0.80 -19.24
CA ASP A 156 7.76 1.14 -18.50
C ASP A 156 6.55 0.40 -19.11
N PRO A 157 5.91 -0.55 -18.40
CA PRO A 157 4.73 -1.24 -18.91
C PRO A 157 3.57 -0.29 -19.25
N GLU A 158 3.44 0.84 -18.54
CA GLU A 158 2.41 1.86 -18.81
C GLU A 158 2.61 2.49 -20.19
N LEU A 159 3.85 2.82 -20.55
CA LEU A 159 4.19 3.40 -21.85
C LEU A 159 3.96 2.41 -22.99
N ILE A 160 4.22 1.12 -22.78
CA ILE A 160 3.91 0.09 -23.79
C ILE A 160 2.41 0.00 -24.00
N GLU A 161 1.61 0.05 -22.93
CA GLU A 161 0.15 -0.04 -23.02
C GLU A 161 -0.46 1.13 -23.79
N ARG A 162 0.16 2.32 -23.80
CA ARG A 162 -0.31 3.46 -24.61
C ARG A 162 -0.39 3.16 -26.11
N ASN A 163 0.33 2.15 -26.60
CA ASN A 163 0.22 1.73 -28.00
C ASN A 163 -1.05 0.91 -28.29
N TYR A 164 -1.75 0.43 -27.26
CA TYR A 164 -2.96 -0.39 -27.40
C TYR A 164 -4.23 0.33 -26.95
N LEU A 165 -4.14 1.10 -25.86
CA LEU A 165 -5.24 1.93 -25.36
C LEU A 165 -4.68 3.28 -24.89
N ALA A 166 -5.06 4.35 -25.58
CA ALA A 166 -4.56 5.68 -25.28
C ALA A 166 -5.04 6.15 -23.90
N PRO A 167 -4.26 6.96 -23.16
CA PRO A 167 -4.63 7.37 -21.81
C PRO A 167 -6.01 8.03 -21.67
N ASP A 168 -6.45 8.77 -22.67
CA ASP A 168 -7.74 9.45 -22.75
C ASP A 168 -8.93 8.52 -23.00
N GLU A 169 -8.68 7.30 -23.49
CA GLU A 169 -9.69 6.26 -23.68
C GLU A 169 -9.86 5.37 -22.44
N ARG A 170 -9.00 5.55 -21.42
CA ARG A 170 -9.04 4.78 -20.17
C ARG A 170 -10.07 5.37 -19.21
N GLY A 171 -10.71 4.50 -18.43
CA GLY A 171 -11.63 4.93 -17.38
C GLY A 171 -10.99 5.74 -16.25
N GLY A 172 -9.66 5.61 -16.06
CA GLY A 172 -8.91 6.29 -14.99
C GLY A 172 -9.36 5.89 -13.59
N LEU A 173 -8.61 6.28 -12.55
CA LEU A 173 -9.16 6.23 -11.19
C LEU A 173 -10.22 7.32 -11.01
N SER A 174 -11.17 7.08 -10.10
CA SER A 174 -12.23 8.04 -9.84
C SER A 174 -11.65 9.43 -9.54
N PRO A 175 -12.18 10.51 -10.15
CA PRO A 175 -11.66 11.84 -9.95
C PRO A 175 -11.81 12.23 -8.47
N LEU A 176 -10.84 12.98 -7.96
CA LEU A 176 -11.00 13.64 -6.67
C LEU A 176 -12.14 14.65 -6.81
N GLY A 177 -13.31 14.36 -6.24
CA GLY A 177 -14.40 15.33 -6.17
C GLY A 177 -13.89 16.64 -5.59
N ARG A 178 -14.48 17.78 -5.99
CA ARG A 178 -14.11 19.09 -5.41
C ARG A 178 -14.28 19.00 -3.90
N VAL A 179 -13.16 18.96 -3.16
CA VAL A 179 -13.18 19.19 -1.73
C VAL A 179 -13.66 20.63 -1.58
N GLY A 180 -14.92 20.80 -1.21
CA GLY A 180 -15.48 22.11 -0.96
C GLY A 180 -14.60 22.78 0.09
N ILE A 181 -13.94 23.88 -0.30
CA ILE A 181 -13.48 24.86 0.65
C ILE A 181 -14.77 25.33 1.34
N VAL A 182 -15.04 24.82 2.53
CA VAL A 182 -16.05 25.40 3.40
C VAL A 182 -15.47 26.77 3.76
N GLY A 183 -15.91 27.78 3.01
CA GLY A 183 -15.59 29.17 3.27
C GLY A 183 -16.06 29.53 4.68
N ARG A 184 -15.17 30.18 5.43
CA ARG A 184 -15.50 30.91 6.65
C ARG A 184 -16.50 32.03 6.37
#